data_AF-A0A6P0LQS8-F1
#
_entry.id   AF-A0A6P0LQS8-F1
#
_cell.length_a   1.000
_cell.length_b   1.000
_cell.length_c   1.000
_cell.angle_alpha   90.00
_cell.angle_beta   90.00
_cell.angle_gamma   90.00
#
_symmetry.space_group_name_H-M   'P 1'
#
loop_
_entity.id
_entity.type
_entity.pdbx_description
1 polymer ?
#
loop_
_entity_poly.entity_id
_entity_poly.type
_entity_poly.pdbx_seq_one_letter_code
_entity_poly.pdbx_strand_id
1 'polypeptide(L)'
;MFLESCFLVSWKPKPVLAQKTVGVQPDTEAVNLNVLQPENLPTDGSVITADTISQTKLTTPSFWWADEQFGGKLLDNWLAYPSKRRVDLVVNRQLWSLLNYLGRYAFINKMGNVAREDNYNTRVFNQRGKPLGAYTCDGNSMCQVEVCIPGQVPLAGKVSTFCQLSQN
;
A
#
# COMPACT_ATOMS: atom_id res chain seq x y z
N MET A 1 -43.74 55.35 12.80
CA MET A 1 -43.40 54.50 11.63
C MET A 1 -41.88 54.50 11.53
N PHE A 2 -41.21 53.58 12.23
CA PHE A 2 -39.75 53.47 12.27
C PHE A 2 -39.34 52.34 11.32
N LEU A 3 -38.49 52.64 10.34
CA LEU A 3 -37.84 51.67 9.46
C LEU A 3 -36.43 51.44 10.03
N GLU A 4 -36.20 50.27 10.62
CA GLU A 4 -34.85 49.80 10.92
C GLU A 4 -34.27 49.10 9.70
N SER A 5 -33.14 49.63 9.21
CA SER A 5 -32.35 49.03 8.13
C SER A 5 -31.36 48.03 8.72
N CYS A 6 -31.58 46.74 8.48
CA CYS A 6 -30.56 45.71 8.74
C CYS A 6 -29.45 45.79 7.69
N PHE A 7 -28.27 46.26 8.08
CA PHE A 7 -27.06 46.10 7.27
C PHE A 7 -26.64 44.63 7.28
N LEU A 8 -26.77 43.95 6.14
CA LEU A 8 -26.21 42.62 5.93
C LEU A 8 -24.69 42.74 5.78
N VAL A 9 -23.94 42.50 6.86
CA VAL A 9 -22.50 42.29 6.78
C VAL A 9 -22.27 40.94 6.07
N SER A 10 -21.97 41.01 4.78
CA SER A 10 -21.62 39.85 3.96
C SER A 10 -20.26 39.28 4.43
N TRP A 11 -20.28 38.31 5.33
CA TRP A 11 -19.12 37.46 5.61
C TRP A 11 -18.91 36.53 4.41
N LYS A 12 -17.89 36.79 3.59
CA LYS A 12 -17.39 35.81 2.61
C LYS A 12 -16.25 35.03 3.25
N PRO A 13 -16.43 33.77 3.69
CA PRO A 13 -15.30 32.97 4.11
C PRO A 13 -14.35 32.88 2.93
N LYS A 14 -13.09 33.30 3.12
CA LYS A 14 -12.05 33.06 2.12
C LYS A 14 -11.98 31.55 1.93
N PRO A 15 -12.14 31.02 0.70
CA PRO A 15 -11.91 29.61 0.46
C PRO A 15 -10.46 29.34 0.86
N VAL A 16 -10.27 28.51 1.88
CA VAL A 16 -8.97 27.93 2.15
C VAL A 16 -8.69 27.05 0.95
N LEU A 17 -7.73 27.45 0.11
CA LEU A 17 -7.19 26.57 -0.92
C LEU A 17 -6.78 25.28 -0.22
N ALA A 18 -7.41 24.16 -0.61
CA ALA A 18 -7.00 22.84 -0.18
C ALA A 18 -5.52 22.71 -0.49
N GLN A 19 -4.68 22.73 0.54
CA GLN A 19 -3.25 22.52 0.38
C GLN A 19 -3.09 21.11 -0.19
N LYS A 20 -2.37 21.02 -1.32
CA LYS A 20 -1.89 19.76 -1.88
C LYS A 20 -1.08 19.10 -0.77
N THR A 21 -1.68 18.19 -0.01
CA THR A 21 -0.91 17.20 0.74
C THR A 21 -0.06 16.51 -0.31
N VAL A 22 1.25 16.79 -0.31
CA VAL A 22 2.21 15.93 -0.99
C VAL A 22 2.16 14.64 -0.20
N GLY A 23 1.14 13.82 -0.50
CA GLY A 23 0.89 12.57 0.16
C GLY A 23 1.95 11.61 -0.29
N VAL A 24 2.60 10.95 0.67
CA VAL A 24 3.64 9.96 0.43
C VAL A 24 3.17 8.99 -0.66
N GLN A 25 3.88 8.95 -1.79
CA GLN A 25 3.46 8.16 -2.95
C GLN A 25 4.14 6.78 -2.94
N PRO A 26 3.41 5.70 -3.24
CA PRO A 26 4.01 4.39 -3.43
C PRO A 26 4.96 4.39 -4.63
N ASP A 27 6.02 3.58 -4.53
CA ASP A 27 6.91 3.29 -5.65
C ASP A 27 6.13 2.62 -6.80
N THR A 28 6.39 3.03 -8.04
CA THR A 28 5.74 2.56 -9.27
C THR A 28 6.52 1.47 -10.01
N GLU A 29 7.70 1.06 -9.52
CA GLU A 29 8.47 -0.03 -10.11
C GLU A 29 7.64 -1.34 -10.15
N ALA A 30 7.66 -2.04 -11.28
CA ALA A 30 6.96 -3.32 -11.42
C ALA A 30 7.47 -4.35 -10.38
N VAL A 31 6.56 -5.18 -9.86
CA VAL A 31 6.93 -6.30 -9.00
C VAL A 31 7.63 -7.37 -9.82
N ASN A 32 8.74 -7.89 -9.31
CA ASN A 32 9.50 -8.94 -9.98
C ASN A 32 8.99 -10.32 -9.54
N LEU A 33 7.92 -10.84 -10.18
CA LEU A 33 7.34 -12.13 -9.83
C LEU A 33 8.19 -13.34 -10.28
N ASN A 34 9.13 -13.14 -11.20
CA ASN A 34 9.94 -14.24 -11.73
C ASN A 34 10.80 -14.87 -10.63
N VAL A 35 11.22 -14.10 -9.62
CA VAL A 35 12.02 -14.60 -8.49
C VAL A 35 11.25 -15.49 -7.53
N LEU A 36 9.94 -15.66 -7.72
CA LEU A 36 9.12 -16.63 -6.99
C LEU A 36 9.09 -18.01 -7.67
N GLN A 37 9.64 -18.12 -8.88
CA GLN A 37 9.74 -19.41 -9.55
C GLN A 37 10.90 -20.24 -8.93
N PRO A 38 10.72 -21.55 -8.72
CA PRO A 38 11.74 -22.40 -8.09
C PRO A 38 13.14 -22.29 -8.72
N GLU A 39 13.21 -22.13 -10.04
CA GLU A 39 14.45 -22.00 -10.81
C GLU A 39 15.16 -20.64 -10.67
N ASN A 40 14.46 -19.62 -10.15
CA ASN A 40 14.90 -18.22 -10.11
C ASN A 40 14.97 -17.66 -8.68
N LEU A 41 14.95 -18.52 -7.66
CA LEU A 41 14.97 -18.09 -6.27
C LEU A 41 16.24 -17.29 -5.95
N PRO A 42 16.13 -16.13 -5.27
CA PRO A 42 17.26 -15.29 -4.94
C PRO A 42 18.12 -15.92 -3.84
N THR A 43 19.41 -16.12 -4.10
CA THR A 43 20.35 -16.73 -3.14
C THR A 43 21.32 -15.73 -2.50
N ASP A 44 21.40 -14.51 -3.04
CA ASP A 44 22.35 -13.48 -2.62
C ASP A 44 21.80 -12.55 -1.51
N GLY A 45 20.54 -12.76 -1.10
CA GLY A 45 19.86 -11.92 -0.10
C GLY A 45 19.44 -10.55 -0.63
N SER A 46 19.53 -10.30 -1.94
CA SER A 46 19.05 -9.05 -2.57
C SER A 46 17.52 -8.93 -2.49
N VAL A 47 16.84 -10.07 -2.53
CA VAL A 47 15.41 -10.24 -2.32
C VAL A 47 15.21 -11.42 -1.40
N ILE A 48 14.35 -11.27 -0.40
CA ILE A 48 14.00 -12.34 0.53
C ILE A 48 12.53 -12.68 0.31
N THR A 49 12.23 -13.96 0.18
CA THR A 49 10.87 -14.49 -0.05
C THR A 49 10.50 -15.49 1.02
N ALA A 50 9.27 -16.01 0.99
CA ALA A 50 8.84 -17.08 1.91
C ALA A 50 9.76 -18.31 1.83
N ASP A 51 10.31 -18.60 0.65
CA ASP A 51 11.15 -19.79 0.39
C ASP A 51 12.64 -19.56 0.63
N THR A 52 13.08 -18.31 0.82
CA THR A 52 14.50 -17.95 1.00
C THR A 52 14.81 -17.34 2.37
N ILE A 53 13.90 -17.51 3.34
CA ILE A 53 14.10 -17.04 4.71
C ILE A 53 15.36 -17.66 5.34
N SER A 54 16.07 -16.86 6.14
CA SER A 54 17.22 -17.38 6.89
C SER A 54 16.77 -18.30 8.01
N GLN A 55 17.34 -19.51 8.08
CA GLN A 55 17.08 -20.47 9.16
C GLN A 55 17.85 -20.13 10.46
N THR A 56 18.87 -19.27 10.38
CA THR A 56 19.78 -18.99 11.50
C THR A 56 19.66 -17.57 12.05
N LYS A 57 18.99 -16.68 11.32
CA LYS A 57 18.79 -15.27 11.69
C LYS A 57 17.34 -14.88 11.44
N LEU A 58 16.82 -13.99 12.29
CA LEU A 58 15.49 -13.42 12.06
C LEU A 58 15.51 -12.64 10.75
N THR A 59 14.57 -12.95 9.86
CA THR A 59 14.40 -12.21 8.61
C THR A 59 13.69 -10.90 8.91
N THR A 60 14.22 -9.79 8.41
CA THR A 60 13.69 -8.44 8.64
C THR A 60 13.15 -7.84 7.34
N PRO A 61 11.87 -7.43 7.28
CA PRO A 61 10.83 -7.63 8.28
C PRO A 61 10.37 -9.08 8.39
N SER A 62 9.82 -9.46 9.56
CA SER A 62 9.44 -10.84 9.88
C SER A 62 8.13 -11.29 9.21
N PHE A 63 8.04 -11.17 7.89
CA PHE A 63 6.83 -11.50 7.13
C PHE A 63 6.44 -12.96 7.17
N TRP A 64 7.37 -13.88 7.42
CA TRP A 64 7.04 -15.27 7.72
C TRP A 64 6.06 -15.36 8.92
N TRP A 65 6.33 -14.63 10.00
CA TRP A 65 5.43 -14.63 11.15
C TRP A 65 4.14 -13.85 10.89
N ALA A 66 4.22 -12.73 10.18
CA ALA A 66 3.02 -11.96 9.81
C ALA A 66 2.07 -12.77 8.91
N ASP A 67 2.61 -13.61 8.03
CA ASP A 67 1.84 -14.52 7.20
C ASP A 67 1.07 -15.55 8.04
N GLU A 68 1.75 -16.23 8.97
CA GLU A 68 1.13 -17.17 9.91
C GLU A 68 0.00 -16.54 10.72
N GLN A 69 0.15 -15.28 11.11
CA GLN A 69 -0.84 -14.58 11.93
C GLN A 69 -1.99 -13.99 11.11
N PHE A 70 -1.70 -13.44 9.92
CA PHE A 70 -2.60 -12.53 9.20
C PHE A 70 -2.78 -12.84 7.72
N GLY A 71 -1.83 -13.54 7.09
CA GLY A 71 -1.85 -13.84 5.67
C GLY A 71 -2.82 -14.96 5.31
N GLY A 72 -2.80 -16.06 6.08
CA GLY A 72 -3.71 -17.20 5.89
C GLY A 72 -3.71 -17.69 4.44
N LYS A 73 -4.89 -17.89 3.84
CA LYS A 73 -4.97 -18.27 2.41
C LYS A 73 -4.88 -17.08 1.45
N LEU A 74 -4.94 -15.85 1.98
CA LEU A 74 -5.01 -14.64 1.16
C LEU A 74 -3.63 -14.23 0.65
N LEU A 75 -2.60 -14.34 1.48
CA LEU A 75 -1.23 -14.09 1.06
C LEU A 75 -0.69 -15.35 0.39
N ASP A 76 -0.27 -15.26 -0.86
CA ASP A 76 0.37 -16.38 -1.57
C ASP A 76 1.89 -16.36 -1.37
N ASN A 77 2.50 -15.18 -1.38
CA ASN A 77 3.94 -14.98 -1.14
C ASN A 77 4.25 -13.51 -0.82
N TRP A 78 5.50 -13.21 -0.50
CA TRP A 78 6.01 -11.86 -0.26
C TRP A 78 7.46 -11.73 -0.72
N LEU A 79 7.86 -10.51 -1.08
CA LEU A 79 9.21 -10.18 -1.52
C LEU A 79 9.71 -8.97 -0.73
N ALA A 80 10.67 -9.18 0.16
CA ALA A 80 11.35 -8.12 0.87
C ALA A 80 12.61 -7.69 0.11
N TYR A 81 12.75 -6.39 -0.13
CA TYR A 81 13.89 -5.76 -0.80
C TYR A 81 14.67 -4.92 0.22
N PRO A 82 15.73 -5.45 0.88
CA PRO A 82 16.42 -4.73 1.95
C PRO A 82 17.04 -3.41 1.50
N SER A 83 17.61 -3.38 0.28
CA SER A 83 18.22 -2.18 -0.31
C SER A 83 17.21 -1.05 -0.57
N LYS A 84 15.94 -1.41 -0.85
CA LYS A 84 14.87 -0.47 -1.18
C LYS A 84 13.97 -0.14 0.01
N ARG A 85 14.12 -0.84 1.14
CA ARG A 85 13.22 -0.74 2.29
C ARG A 85 11.77 -0.88 1.87
N ARG A 86 11.50 -1.93 1.09
CA ARG A 86 10.20 -2.19 0.49
C ARG A 86 9.84 -3.67 0.57
N VAL A 87 8.57 -3.97 0.82
CA VAL A 87 8.00 -5.30 0.75
C VAL A 87 6.87 -5.31 -0.28
N ASP A 88 6.92 -6.26 -1.21
CA ASP A 88 5.86 -6.50 -2.17
C ASP A 88 5.12 -7.78 -1.78
N LEU A 89 3.85 -7.66 -1.44
CA LEU A 89 2.97 -8.77 -1.10
C LEU A 89 2.26 -9.26 -2.35
N VAL A 90 2.22 -10.58 -2.53
CA VAL A 90 1.49 -11.24 -3.61
C VAL A 90 0.30 -11.96 -2.99
N VAL A 91 -0.91 -11.49 -3.30
CA VAL A 91 -2.15 -12.05 -2.75
C VAL A 91 -2.92 -12.87 -3.77
N ASN A 92 -3.65 -13.85 -3.25
CA ASN A 92 -4.58 -14.66 -4.00
C ASN A 92 -5.68 -13.77 -4.61
N ARG A 93 -5.73 -13.71 -5.95
CA ARG A 93 -6.66 -12.83 -6.66
C ARG A 93 -8.12 -13.15 -6.35
N GLN A 94 -8.47 -14.42 -6.23
CA GLN A 94 -9.85 -14.85 -6.01
C GLN A 94 -10.30 -14.39 -4.62
N LEU A 95 -9.53 -14.71 -3.58
CA LEU A 95 -9.86 -14.32 -2.20
C LEU A 95 -9.83 -12.79 -2.02
N TRP A 96 -8.88 -12.09 -2.63
CA TRP A 96 -8.85 -10.63 -2.61
C TRP A 96 -10.12 -10.00 -3.18
N SER A 97 -10.66 -10.58 -4.26
CA SER A 97 -11.86 -10.06 -4.91
C SER A 97 -13.13 -10.18 -4.03
N LEU A 98 -13.14 -11.13 -3.10
CA LEU A 98 -14.22 -11.32 -2.12
C LEU A 98 -14.19 -10.27 -1.00
N LEU A 99 -13.04 -9.62 -0.76
CA LEU A 99 -12.93 -8.57 0.25
C LEU A 99 -13.63 -7.31 -0.21
N ASN A 100 -14.42 -6.72 0.70
CA ASN A 100 -14.90 -5.35 0.57
C ASN A 100 -13.77 -4.34 0.83
N TYR A 101 -14.07 -3.04 0.64
CA TYR A 101 -13.09 -1.98 0.85
C TYR A 101 -12.43 -2.03 2.24
N LEU A 102 -13.22 -2.21 3.30
CA LEU A 102 -12.71 -2.24 4.66
C LEU A 102 -11.78 -3.44 4.89
N GLY A 103 -12.11 -4.61 4.35
CA GLY A 103 -11.26 -5.80 4.42
C GLY A 103 -9.91 -5.60 3.72
N ARG A 104 -9.91 -4.98 2.54
CA ARG A 104 -8.67 -4.64 1.80
C ARG A 104 -7.82 -3.63 2.57
N TYR A 105 -8.45 -2.57 3.06
CA TYR A 105 -7.79 -1.57 3.89
C TYR A 105 -7.17 -2.20 5.15
N ALA A 106 -7.94 -3.02 5.87
CA ALA A 106 -7.48 -3.66 7.09
C ALA A 106 -6.28 -4.58 6.84
N PHE A 107 -6.30 -5.38 5.77
CA PHE A 107 -5.16 -6.21 5.39
C PHE A 107 -3.91 -5.38 5.09
N ILE A 108 -4.03 -4.36 4.22
CA ILE A 108 -2.90 -3.49 3.85
C ILE A 108 -2.35 -2.76 5.07
N ASN A 109 -3.24 -2.21 5.91
CA ASN A 109 -2.84 -1.51 7.13
C ASN A 109 -2.09 -2.44 8.09
N LYS A 110 -2.57 -3.66 8.28
CA LYS A 110 -1.96 -4.61 9.22
C LYS A 110 -0.58 -5.05 8.77
N MET A 111 -0.46 -5.49 7.52
CA MET A 111 0.82 -5.91 6.95
C MET A 111 1.80 -4.74 6.82
N GLY A 112 1.28 -3.55 6.47
CA GLY A 112 2.06 -2.32 6.41
C GLY A 112 2.66 -1.92 7.76
N ASN A 113 1.92 -2.11 8.86
CA ASN A 113 2.47 -1.85 10.20
C ASN A 113 3.61 -2.82 10.56
N VAL A 114 3.53 -4.10 10.18
CA VAL A 114 4.63 -5.06 10.36
C VAL A 114 5.89 -4.58 9.64
N ALA A 115 5.77 -4.20 8.36
CA ALA A 115 6.90 -3.67 7.59
C ALA A 115 7.46 -2.37 8.18
N ARG A 116 6.58 -1.48 8.64
CA ARG A 116 6.94 -0.16 9.19
C ARG A 116 7.82 -0.26 10.43
N GLU A 117 7.63 -1.27 11.27
CA GLU A 117 8.48 -1.48 12.46
C GLU A 117 9.97 -1.53 12.09
N ASP A 118 10.29 -2.03 10.90
CA ASP A 118 11.64 -2.13 10.35
C ASP A 118 12.00 -1.05 9.32
N ASN A 119 11.16 0.00 9.22
CA ASN A 119 11.24 1.10 8.26
C ASN A 119 11.03 0.68 6.79
N TYR A 120 10.14 -0.28 6.53
CA TYR A 120 9.78 -0.71 5.17
C TYR A 120 8.42 -0.16 4.74
N ASN A 121 8.31 0.23 3.47
CA ASN A 121 7.03 0.45 2.80
C ASN A 121 6.46 -0.88 2.27
N THR A 122 5.13 -0.98 2.17
CA THR A 122 4.47 -2.19 1.67
C THR A 122 3.64 -1.89 0.43
N ARG A 123 3.72 -2.76 -0.57
CA ARG A 123 2.84 -2.74 -1.75
C ARG A 123 2.16 -4.09 -1.88
N VAL A 124 0.94 -4.10 -2.40
CA VAL A 124 0.15 -5.32 -2.58
C VAL A 124 -0.16 -5.49 -4.05
N PHE A 125 0.11 -6.69 -4.56
CA PHE A 125 -0.10 -7.10 -5.93
C PHE A 125 -0.89 -8.40 -5.98
N ASN A 126 -1.59 -8.66 -7.08
CA ASN A 126 -2.04 -10.01 -7.37
C ASN A 126 -0.93 -10.85 -8.02
N GLN A 127 -1.21 -12.13 -8.22
CA GLN A 127 -0.34 -13.10 -8.90
C GLN A 127 0.04 -12.74 -10.37
N ARG A 128 -0.59 -11.71 -10.96
CA ARG A 128 -0.24 -11.19 -12.30
C ARG A 128 0.56 -9.90 -12.26
N GLY A 129 0.97 -9.45 -11.07
CA GLY A 129 1.74 -8.23 -10.86
C GLY A 129 0.91 -6.96 -10.92
N LYS A 130 -0.42 -7.07 -10.89
CA LYS A 130 -1.31 -5.90 -10.91
C LYS A 130 -1.42 -5.30 -9.50
N PRO A 131 -1.21 -3.99 -9.32
CA PRO A 131 -1.25 -3.37 -8.02
C PRO A 131 -2.66 -3.31 -7.45
N LEU A 132 -2.78 -3.54 -6.15
CA LEU A 132 -4.05 -3.64 -5.41
C LEU A 132 -4.13 -2.65 -4.24
N GLY A 133 -2.99 -2.15 -3.77
CA GLY A 133 -2.92 -1.14 -2.73
C GLY A 133 -1.51 -1.01 -2.18
N ALA A 134 -1.32 -0.04 -1.29
CA ALA A 134 -0.02 0.25 -0.70
C ALA A 134 -0.17 0.85 0.70
N TYR A 135 0.85 0.63 1.51
CA TYR A 135 1.10 1.28 2.79
C TYR A 135 2.45 2.00 2.66
N THR A 136 2.41 3.33 2.60
CA THR A 136 3.62 4.13 2.33
C THR A 136 3.82 5.17 3.42
N CYS A 137 5.02 5.25 3.95
CA CYS A 137 5.42 6.23 4.94
C CYS A 137 6.55 7.14 4.45
N ASP A 138 6.51 8.40 4.90
CA ASP A 138 7.66 9.30 4.87
C ASP A 138 8.41 9.14 6.19
N GLY A 139 9.49 8.35 6.14
CA GLY A 139 10.11 7.80 7.34
C GLY A 139 9.12 6.96 8.17
N ASN A 140 9.09 7.15 9.50
CA ASN A 140 8.19 6.42 10.40
C ASN A 140 7.00 7.24 10.95
N SER A 141 6.80 8.46 10.43
CA SER A 141 5.95 9.48 11.06
C SER A 141 4.60 9.66 10.36
N MET A 142 4.60 9.75 9.02
CA MET A 142 3.40 10.02 8.22
C MET A 142 3.17 8.88 7.24
N CYS A 143 2.23 8.00 7.58
CA CYS A 143 1.90 6.80 6.79
C CYS A 143 0.53 6.91 6.15
N GLN A 144 0.40 6.37 4.95
CA GLN A 144 -0.79 6.45 4.12
C GLN A 144 -1.15 5.07 3.59
N VAL A 145 -2.42 4.70 3.74
CA VAL A 145 -2.97 3.49 3.14
C VAL A 145 -3.75 3.88 1.90
N GLU A 146 -3.41 3.26 0.77
CA GLU A 146 -4.14 3.38 -0.47
C GLU A 146 -4.68 2.01 -0.89
N VAL A 147 -5.96 1.95 -1.25
CA VAL A 147 -6.61 0.76 -1.81
C VAL A 147 -6.92 1.05 -3.27
N CYS A 148 -6.38 0.26 -4.20
CA CYS A 148 -6.66 0.43 -5.62
C CYS A 148 -8.03 -0.20 -5.96
N ILE A 149 -8.98 0.63 -6.37
CA ILE A 149 -10.31 0.20 -6.79
C ILE A 149 -10.40 0.25 -8.33
N PRO A 150 -10.74 -0.88 -8.99
CA PRO A 150 -10.98 -0.90 -10.43
C PRO A 150 -12.12 0.06 -10.82
N GLY A 151 -11.95 0.81 -11.91
CA GLY A 151 -12.99 1.73 -12.40
C GLY A 151 -13.19 3.01 -11.59
N GLN A 152 -12.39 3.26 -10.56
CA GLN A 152 -12.40 4.55 -9.86
C GLN A 152 -11.78 5.62 -10.77
N VAL A 153 -12.63 6.48 -11.32
CA VAL A 153 -12.19 7.62 -12.13
C VAL A 153 -11.48 8.62 -11.22
N PRO A 154 -10.30 9.15 -11.60
CA PRO A 154 -9.65 10.20 -10.83
C PRO A 154 -10.53 11.45 -10.84
N LEU A 155 -11.32 11.66 -9.79
CA LEU A 155 -12.00 12.93 -9.55
C LEU A 155 -10.91 13.95 -9.23
N ALA A 156 -10.46 14.69 -10.25
CA ALA A 156 -9.54 15.83 -10.13
C ALA A 156 -8.38 15.60 -9.13
N GLY A 157 -7.60 14.53 -9.33
CA GLY A 157 -6.30 14.34 -8.67
C GLY A 157 -6.23 13.44 -7.42
N LYS A 158 -7.02 12.36 -7.31
CA LYS A 158 -7.05 11.49 -6.12
C LYS A 158 -6.78 9.99 -6.35
N VAL A 159 -6.07 9.60 -7.40
CA VAL A 159 -5.59 8.21 -7.57
C VAL A 159 -4.09 8.28 -7.84
N SER A 160 -3.28 7.58 -7.03
CA SER A 160 -1.83 7.57 -7.25
C SER A 160 -1.47 6.96 -8.59
N THR A 161 -0.29 7.30 -9.12
CA THR A 161 0.24 6.65 -10.31
C THR A 161 0.36 5.14 -10.11
N PHE A 162 0.63 4.68 -8.89
CA PHE A 162 0.66 3.26 -8.55
C PHE A 162 -0.70 2.59 -8.79
N CYS A 163 -1.80 3.16 -8.30
CA CYS A 163 -3.12 2.59 -8.55
C CYS A 163 -3.63 2.78 -9.98
N GLN A 164 -3.11 3.76 -10.73
CA GLN A 164 -3.39 3.89 -12.17
C GLN A 164 -2.87 2.70 -12.98
N LEU A 165 -1.74 2.09 -12.57
CA LEU A 165 -1.23 0.85 -13.17
C LEU A 165 -2.19 -0.35 -12.98
N SER A 166 -3.16 -0.23 -12.06
CA SER A 166 -4.23 -1.21 -11.86
C SER A 166 -5.38 -1.07 -12.87
N GLN A 167 -5.37 -0.11 -13.78
CA GLN A 167 -6.46 0.02 -14.77
C GLN A 167 -6.13 -0.64 -16.11
N ASN A 168 -4.86 -0.94 -16.35
CA ASN A 168 -4.38 -1.73 -17.50
C ASN A 168 -4.38 -3.24 -17.18
#